data_AF-H2C426-F1
#
_entry.id   AF-H2C426-F1
#
_cell.length_a   1.000
_cell.length_b   1.000
_cell.length_c   1.000
_cell.angle_alpha   90.00
_cell.angle_beta   90.00
_cell.angle_gamma   90.00
#
_symmetry.space_group_name_H-M   'P 1'
#
loop_
_entity.id
_entity.type
_entity.pdbx_description
1 polymer ?
#
loop_
_entity_poly.entity_id
_entity_poly.type
_entity_poly.pdbx_seq_one_letter_code
_entity_poly.pdbx_strand_id
1 'polypeptide(L)'
;MQAYRVLPLVLTALVASLAYYFNNYFLLLIVPPALYLQYELGRAPKIKDQRSLERYVRRVYGKRCQGMIVFDKNASLYAFFPSRMRDNTAVLNEELCVIKTNGEIRVMGVYDGIEEALKLLSAAGKPELSNSRN
;
A
#
# COMPACT_ATOMS: atom_id res chain seq x y z
N MET A 1 -4.66 8.50 -6.29
CA MET A 1 -3.28 8.49 -5.76
C MET A 1 -2.19 8.91 -6.76
N GLN A 2 -2.48 9.50 -7.94
CA GLN A 2 -1.41 9.91 -8.88
C GLN A 2 -0.97 11.38 -8.75
N ALA A 3 -1.84 12.27 -8.27
CA ALA A 3 -1.59 13.71 -8.23
C ALA A 3 -0.34 14.10 -7.41
N TYR A 4 -0.10 13.46 -6.26
CA TYR A 4 1.07 13.77 -5.41
C TYR A 4 2.41 13.37 -6.05
N ARG A 5 2.42 12.45 -7.03
CA ARG A 5 3.63 12.08 -7.77
C ARG A 5 3.96 13.06 -8.88
N VAL A 6 2.93 13.62 -9.52
CA VAL A 6 3.07 14.51 -10.69
C VAL A 6 3.29 15.95 -10.25
N LEU A 7 2.65 16.39 -9.17
CA LEU A 7 2.70 17.77 -8.67
C LEU A 7 4.12 18.30 -8.40
N PRO A 8 5.05 17.55 -7.76
CA PRO A 8 6.40 18.04 -7.52
C PRO A 8 7.27 18.03 -8.79
N LEU A 9 6.94 17.16 -9.76
CA LEU A 9 7.61 17.12 -11.07
C LEU A 9 7.23 18.34 -11.92
N VAL A 10 5.97 18.76 -11.87
CA VAL A 10 5.51 20.00 -12.49
C VAL A 10 6.14 21.22 -11.81
N LEU A 11 6.22 21.22 -10.48
CA LEU A 11 6.84 22.30 -9.70
C LEU A 11 8.33 22.47 -10.03
N THR A 12 9.08 21.38 -10.12
CA THR A 12 10.51 21.42 -10.49
C THR A 12 10.72 21.91 -11.93
N ALA A 13 9.88 21.48 -12.87
CA ALA A 13 9.92 21.99 -14.25
C ALA A 13 9.60 23.49 -14.34
N LEU A 14 8.65 23.96 -13.53
CA LEU A 14 8.26 25.37 -13.47
C LEU A 14 9.37 26.23 -12.87
N VAL A 15 10.02 25.77 -11.79
CA VAL A 15 11.18 26.43 -11.18
C VAL A 15 12.36 26.49 -12.15
N ALA A 16 12.64 25.42 -12.91
CA ALA A 16 13.69 25.42 -13.92
C ALA A 16 13.41 26.43 -15.05
N SER A 17 12.16 26.53 -15.48
CA SER A 17 11.73 27.49 -16.51
C SER A 17 11.87 28.94 -16.03
N LEU A 18 11.49 29.21 -14.77
CA LEU A 18 11.67 30.51 -14.11
C LEU A 18 13.15 30.89 -13.94
N ALA A 19 13.99 29.93 -13.55
CA ALA A 19 15.43 30.13 -13.41
C ALA A 19 16.08 30.55 -14.73
N TYR A 20 15.66 29.91 -15.84
CA TYR A 20 16.09 30.27 -17.19
C TYR A 20 15.60 31.66 -17.61
N TYR A 21 14.31 31.97 -17.40
CA TYR A 21 13.71 33.24 -17.82
C TYR A 21 14.31 34.46 -17.10
N PHE A 22 14.56 34.35 -15.79
CA PHE A 22 15.15 35.45 -15.00
C PHE A 22 16.68 35.41 -14.95
N ASN A 23 17.31 34.48 -15.69
CA ASN A 23 18.76 34.25 -15.69
C ASN A 23 19.37 34.11 -14.28
N ASN A 24 18.58 33.54 -13.35
CA ASN A 24 18.93 33.44 -11.95
C ASN A 24 19.18 31.98 -11.57
N TYR A 25 20.41 31.55 -11.78
CA TYR A 25 20.87 30.19 -11.55
C TYR A 25 20.79 29.75 -10.07
N PHE A 26 20.66 30.69 -9.11
CA PHE A 26 20.46 30.33 -7.69
C PHE A 26 19.16 29.57 -7.46
N LEU A 27 18.13 29.77 -8.29
CA LEU A 27 16.87 29.04 -8.19
C LEU A 27 17.03 27.54 -8.51
N LEU A 28 18.01 27.16 -9.34
CA LEU A 28 18.30 25.76 -9.63
C LEU A 28 18.90 25.02 -8.43
N LEU A 29 19.48 25.75 -7.47
CA LEU A 29 20.10 25.17 -6.27
C LEU A 29 19.05 24.50 -5.35
N ILE A 30 17.78 24.90 -5.47
CA ILE A 30 16.64 24.34 -4.72
C ILE A 30 16.12 23.04 -5.37
N VAL A 31 16.43 22.80 -6.65
CA VAL A 31 15.90 21.64 -7.41
C VAL A 31 16.44 20.29 -6.89
N PRO A 32 17.76 20.09 -6.66
CA PRO A 32 18.27 18.83 -6.11
C PRO A 32 17.69 18.45 -4.74
N PRO A 33 17.62 19.34 -3.72
CA PRO A 33 16.99 19.00 -2.45
C PRO A 33 15.48 18.72 -2.59
N ALA A 34 14.77 19.43 -3.47
CA ALA A 34 13.36 19.17 -3.73
C ALA A 34 13.12 17.78 -4.37
N LEU A 35 13.96 17.40 -5.35
CA LEU A 35 13.92 16.06 -5.96
C LEU A 35 14.27 14.96 -4.94
N TYR A 36 15.24 15.21 -4.06
CA TYR A 36 15.59 14.29 -2.98
C TYR A 36 14.43 14.09 -1.99
N LEU A 37 13.76 15.17 -1.59
CA LEU A 37 12.57 15.11 -0.74
C LEU A 37 11.42 14.35 -1.42
N GLN A 38 11.21 14.57 -2.73
CA GLN A 38 10.22 13.82 -3.51
C GLN A 38 10.57 12.33 -3.59
N TYR A 39 11.86 11.99 -3.73
CA TYR A 39 12.32 10.59 -3.73
C TYR A 39 12.02 9.90 -2.39
N GLU A 40 12.30 10.56 -1.27
CA GLU A 40 11.99 10.05 0.08
C GLU A 40 10.49 9.93 0.32
N LEU A 41 9.71 10.97 0.00
CA LEU A 41 8.24 10.96 0.15
C LEU A 41 7.56 9.93 -0.77
N GLY A 42 8.17 9.61 -1.91
CA GLY A 42 7.68 8.61 -2.86
C GLY A 42 7.84 7.17 -2.38
N ARG A 43 8.67 6.91 -1.36
CA ARG A 43 8.81 5.57 -0.78
C ARG A 43 7.61 5.26 0.10
N ALA A 44 6.72 4.42 -0.44
CA ALA A 44 5.71 3.78 0.38
C ALA A 44 6.38 2.97 1.50
N PRO A 45 5.86 3.04 2.75
CA PRO A 45 6.49 2.39 3.90
C PRO A 45 6.50 0.87 3.67
N LYS A 46 7.70 0.27 3.63
CA LYS A 46 7.84 -1.18 3.40
C LYS A 46 7.17 -1.96 4.53
N ILE A 47 6.24 -2.84 4.18
CA ILE A 47 5.57 -3.73 5.10
C ILE A 47 6.40 -5.02 5.15
N LYS A 48 7.14 -5.22 6.25
CA LYS A 48 8.03 -6.38 6.44
C LYS A 48 7.50 -7.41 7.43
N ASP A 49 6.49 -7.04 8.20
CA ASP A 49 5.96 -7.82 9.31
C ASP A 49 4.52 -7.40 9.64
N GLN A 50 3.81 -8.27 10.37
CA GLN A 50 2.42 -8.04 10.78
C GLN A 50 2.25 -6.72 11.55
N ARG A 51 3.21 -6.31 12.38
CA ARG A 51 3.09 -5.06 13.16
C ARG A 51 3.23 -3.84 12.26
N SER A 52 4.11 -3.89 11.25
CA SER A 52 4.22 -2.82 10.26
C SER A 52 2.96 -2.68 9.41
N LEU A 53 2.33 -3.81 9.04
CA LEU A 53 1.04 -3.83 8.35
C LEU A 53 -0.05 -3.15 9.19
N GLU A 54 -0.22 -3.58 10.44
CA GLU A 54 -1.23 -3.01 11.34
C GLU A 54 -0.99 -1.52 11.60
N ARG A 55 0.26 -1.11 11.76
CA ARG A 55 0.64 0.30 11.93
C ARG A 55 0.29 1.12 10.69
N TYR A 56 0.58 0.59 9.50
CA TYR A 56 0.26 1.26 8.24
C TYR A 56 -1.26 1.42 8.09
N VAL A 57 -2.02 0.34 8.26
CA VAL A 57 -3.48 0.40 8.08
C VAL A 57 -4.14 1.30 9.11
N ARG A 58 -3.67 1.25 10.37
CA ARG A 58 -4.17 2.16 11.41
C ARG A 58 -3.86 3.62 11.10
N ARG A 59 -2.69 3.92 10.55
CA ARG A 59 -2.27 5.29 10.21
C ARG A 59 -3.01 5.85 9.00
N VAL A 60 -3.18 5.04 7.95
CA VAL A 60 -3.75 5.50 6.67
C VAL A 60 -5.27 5.42 6.65
N TYR A 61 -5.85 4.35 7.20
CA TYR A 61 -7.29 4.08 7.09
C TYR A 61 -8.04 4.18 8.43
N GLY A 62 -7.34 4.34 9.57
CA GLY A 62 -7.97 4.44 10.89
C GLY A 62 -8.66 3.17 11.40
N LYS A 63 -8.58 2.05 10.65
CA LYS A 63 -9.22 0.77 10.97
C LYS A 63 -8.24 -0.22 11.62
N ARG A 64 -8.78 -1.21 12.35
CA ARG A 64 -8.01 -2.35 12.85
C ARG A 64 -8.15 -3.52 11.87
N CYS A 65 -7.03 -4.13 11.49
CA CYS A 65 -6.95 -5.28 10.57
C CYS A 65 -7.14 -6.65 11.22
N GLN A 66 -7.56 -6.71 12.50
CA GLN A 66 -7.51 -7.93 13.32
C GLN A 66 -7.98 -9.19 12.57
N GLY A 67 -7.02 -10.02 12.15
CA GLY A 67 -7.25 -11.32 11.51
C GLY A 67 -7.72 -11.31 10.05
N MET A 68 -8.09 -10.16 9.47
CA MET A 68 -8.57 -10.09 8.08
C MET A 68 -7.44 -10.09 7.06
N ILE A 69 -6.33 -9.41 7.41
CA ILE A 69 -5.14 -9.30 6.56
C ILE A 69 -3.94 -9.83 7.35
N VAL A 70 -3.28 -10.83 6.79
CA VAL A 70 -2.16 -11.54 7.41
C VAL A 70 -0.90 -11.37 6.56
N PHE A 71 0.20 -11.01 7.22
CA PHE A 71 1.52 -11.03 6.61
C PHE A 71 2.08 -12.46 6.67
N ASP A 72 2.32 -13.05 5.51
CA ASP A 72 3.01 -14.34 5.36
C ASP A 72 4.04 -14.18 4.25
N LYS A 73 5.31 -14.52 4.55
CA LYS A 73 6.39 -14.47 3.55
C LYS A 73 6.10 -15.36 2.34
N ASN A 74 5.31 -16.41 2.55
CA ASN A 74 4.90 -17.36 1.53
C ASN A 74 3.60 -16.98 0.84
N ALA A 75 3.16 -15.71 0.89
CA ALA A 75 1.91 -15.24 0.26
C ALA A 75 1.75 -15.72 -1.20
N SER A 76 2.84 -15.73 -1.97
CA SER A 76 2.87 -16.17 -3.37
C SER A 76 2.38 -17.61 -3.56
N LEU A 77 2.59 -18.49 -2.57
CA LEU A 77 2.13 -19.88 -2.66
C LEU A 77 0.60 -19.99 -2.63
N TYR A 78 -0.10 -19.08 -1.95
CA TYR A 78 -1.56 -19.10 -1.89
C TYR A 78 -2.21 -18.67 -3.22
N ALA A 79 -1.49 -17.98 -4.10
CA ALA A 79 -1.94 -17.72 -5.46
C ALA A 79 -2.03 -19.01 -6.30
N PHE A 80 -1.11 -19.96 -6.06
CA PHE A 80 -1.08 -21.25 -6.76
C PHE A 80 -1.87 -22.35 -6.03
N PHE A 81 -1.98 -22.26 -4.70
CA PHE A 81 -2.66 -23.23 -3.84
C PHE A 81 -3.76 -22.57 -2.99
N PRO A 82 -4.86 -22.10 -3.60
CA PRO A 82 -5.95 -21.43 -2.90
C PRO A 82 -6.66 -22.27 -1.85
N SER A 83 -6.60 -23.59 -1.98
CA SER A 83 -7.17 -24.53 -1.01
C SER A 83 -6.53 -24.43 0.37
N ARG A 84 -5.30 -23.91 0.48
CA ARG A 84 -4.62 -23.69 1.76
C ARG A 84 -4.98 -22.37 2.44
N MET A 85 -5.68 -21.49 1.74
CA MET A 85 -6.06 -20.17 2.23
C MET A 85 -7.52 -20.19 2.73
N ARG A 86 -7.77 -19.57 3.89
CA ARG A 86 -9.14 -19.41 4.41
C ARG A 86 -9.93 -18.46 3.52
N ASP A 87 -11.21 -18.74 3.32
CA ASP A 87 -12.10 -17.79 2.65
C ASP A 87 -12.26 -16.51 3.49
N ASN A 88 -12.52 -15.41 2.79
CA ASN A 88 -12.69 -14.07 3.34
C ASN A 88 -11.47 -13.61 4.16
N THR A 89 -10.28 -13.92 3.64
CA THR A 89 -9.01 -13.44 4.20
C THR A 89 -8.12 -12.89 3.08
N ALA A 90 -7.20 -12.02 3.47
CA ALA A 90 -6.13 -11.54 2.61
C ALA A 90 -4.77 -11.91 3.22
N VAL A 91 -3.87 -12.40 2.38
CA VAL A 91 -2.50 -12.76 2.77
C VAL A 91 -1.54 -11.98 1.88
N LEU A 92 -0.57 -11.31 2.47
CA LEU A 92 0.40 -10.51 1.71
C LEU A 92 1.83 -10.79 2.15
N ASN A 93 2.76 -10.61 1.21
CA ASN A 93 4.19 -10.57 1.44
C ASN A 93 4.73 -9.18 1.06
N GLU A 94 6.04 -9.06 0.88
CA GLU A 94 6.68 -7.79 0.53
C GLU A 94 6.38 -7.32 -0.90
N GLU A 95 5.89 -8.21 -1.78
CA GLU A 95 5.76 -7.95 -3.22
C GLU A 95 4.31 -7.93 -3.69
N LEU A 96 3.47 -8.81 -3.14
CA LEU A 96 2.11 -9.05 -3.60
C LEU A 96 1.15 -9.34 -2.44
N CYS A 97 -0.13 -9.07 -2.70
CA CYS A 97 -1.25 -9.37 -1.83
C CYS A 97 -2.19 -10.31 -2.58
N VAL A 98 -2.52 -11.44 -1.93
CA VAL A 98 -3.49 -12.43 -2.39
C VAL A 98 -4.73 -12.30 -1.52
N ILE A 99 -5.87 -12.06 -2.15
CA ILE A 99 -7.16 -11.92 -1.49
C ILE A 99 -8.01 -13.10 -1.92
N LYS A 100 -8.64 -13.78 -0.95
CA LYS A 100 -9.58 -14.86 -1.22
C LYS A 100 -10.94 -14.51 -0.63
N THR A 101 -11.96 -14.47 -1.49
CA THR A 101 -13.34 -14.12 -1.11
C THR A 101 -14.30 -15.06 -1.83
N ASN A 102 -15.12 -15.79 -1.05
CA ASN A 102 -16.13 -16.73 -1.57
C ASN A 102 -15.59 -17.68 -2.68
N GLY A 103 -14.38 -18.20 -2.51
CA GLY A 103 -13.73 -19.09 -3.48
C GLY A 103 -13.02 -18.39 -4.66
N GLU A 104 -13.21 -17.09 -4.86
CA GLU A 104 -12.46 -16.31 -5.85
C GLU A 104 -11.12 -15.82 -5.29
N ILE A 105 -10.08 -15.79 -6.13
CA ILE A 105 -8.74 -15.33 -5.78
C ILE A 105 -8.42 -14.09 -6.60
N ARG A 106 -7.89 -13.06 -5.94
CA ARG A 106 -7.33 -11.88 -6.59
C ARG A 106 -5.89 -11.69 -6.14
N VAL A 107 -5.00 -11.46 -7.09
CA VAL A 107 -3.58 -11.17 -6.82
C VAL A 107 -3.30 -9.75 -7.30
N MET A 108 -2.79 -8.92 -6.39
CA MET A 108 -2.55 -7.49 -6.63
C MET A 108 -1.24 -7.05 -5.98
N GLY A 109 -0.77 -5.84 -6.32
CA GLY A 109 0.33 -5.21 -5.58
C GLY A 109 -0.05 -4.96 -4.12
N VAL A 110 0.93 -4.96 -3.21
CA VAL A 110 0.70 -4.91 -1.75
C VAL A 110 -0.28 -3.81 -1.32
N TYR A 111 -0.05 -2.57 -1.72
CA TYR A 111 -0.85 -1.43 -1.25
C TYR A 111 -2.26 -1.41 -1.85
N ASP A 112 -2.38 -1.68 -3.15
CA ASP A 112 -3.69 -1.78 -3.82
C ASP A 112 -4.49 -2.95 -3.25
N GLY A 113 -3.83 -4.08 -2.97
CA GLY A 113 -4.45 -5.24 -2.34
C GLY A 113 -4.87 -4.99 -0.90
N ILE A 114 -4.15 -4.18 -0.12
CA ILE A 114 -4.60 -3.77 1.23
C ILE A 114 -5.87 -2.94 1.13
N GLU A 115 -5.93 -1.97 0.21
CA GLU A 115 -7.11 -1.14 0.02
C GLU A 115 -8.32 -1.99 -0.40
N GLU A 116 -8.11 -2.88 -1.36
CA GLU A 116 -9.16 -3.77 -1.89
C GLU A 116 -9.62 -4.76 -0.83
N ALA A 117 -8.70 -5.38 -0.08
CA ALA A 117 -9.01 -6.27 1.03
C ALA A 117 -9.84 -5.55 2.10
N LEU A 118 -9.51 -4.30 2.42
CA LEU A 118 -10.31 -3.51 3.36
C LEU A 118 -11.71 -3.23 2.82
N LYS A 119 -11.89 -2.96 1.52
CA LYS A 119 -13.22 -2.76 0.92
C LYS A 119 -14.05 -4.04 0.96
N LEU A 120 -13.51 -5.13 0.43
CA LEU A 120 -14.22 -6.40 0.28
C LEU A 120 -14.51 -7.06 1.63
N LEU A 121 -13.52 -7.13 2.53
CA LEU A 121 -13.66 -7.83 3.80
C LEU A 121 -14.43 -7.01 4.85
N SER A 122 -14.44 -5.68 4.75
CA SER A 122 -15.31 -4.87 5.62
C SER A 122 -16.76 -4.83 5.13
N ALA A 123 -17.00 -4.98 3.82
CA ALA A 123 -18.34 -5.12 3.25
C ALA A 123 -18.93 -6.52 3.47
N ALA A 124 -18.10 -7.56 3.53
CA ALA A 124 -18.52 -8.95 3.74
C ALA A 124 -19.09 -9.23 5.15
N GLY A 125 -19.08 -8.25 6.06
CA GLY A 125 -19.51 -8.46 7.45
C GLY A 125 -18.51 -9.31 8.22
N LYS A 126 -18.41 -9.05 9.52
CA LYS A 126 -17.50 -9.74 10.45
C LYS A 126 -17.41 -11.24 10.13
N PRO A 127 -16.20 -11.84 9.98
CA PRO A 127 -16.10 -13.27 10.16
C PRO A 127 -16.62 -13.54 11.56
N GLU A 128 -17.68 -14.33 11.63
CA GLU A 128 -18.23 -14.80 12.88
C GLU A 128 -17.08 -15.38 13.72
N LEU A 129 -16.71 -14.67 14.78
CA LEU A 129 -16.19 -15.30 16.00
C LEU A 129 -17.35 -16.08 16.62
N SER A 130 -17.82 -17.09 15.90
CA SER A 130 -18.75 -18.11 16.33
C SER A 130 -17.92 -19.37 16.54
N ASN A 131 -17.57 -19.55 17.80
CA ASN A 131 -17.72 -20.82 18.49
C ASN A 131 -16.87 -22.02 18.01
N SER A 132 -15.78 -22.25 18.73
CA SER A 132 -15.40 -23.61 19.18
C SER A 132 -14.61 -23.43 20.48
N ARG A 133 -15.28 -23.23 21.63
CA ARG A 133 -15.75 -24.25 22.59
C ARG A 133 -14.67 -25.23 23.01
N ASN A 134 -14.10 -25.02 24.21
CA ASN A 134 -14.34 -25.83 25.43
C ASN A 134 -13.29 -25.51 26.49
#